data_AF-A0A9D0YS03-F1
#
_entry.id   AF-A0A9D0YS03-F1
#
_cell.length_a   1.000
_cell.length_b   1.000
_cell.length_c   1.000
_cell.angle_alpha   90.00
_cell.angle_beta   90.00
_cell.angle_gamma   90.00
#
_symmetry.space_group_name_H-M   'P 1'
#
loop_
_entity.id
_entity.type
_entity.pdbx_description
1 polymer ?
#
loop_
_entity_poly.entity_id
_entity_poly.type
_entity_poly.pdbx_seq_one_letter_code
_entity_poly.pdbx_strand_id
1 'polypeptide(L)'
;MGEKIKAIFEKACPNCGGAISDYRLKKGLPCYKCLPKIEKEDSYLACLELSATQRLQGDFKEICQLSEATGDFSNFFKSIHKSAPWSLQIAWFKRFFLGRSFALLAPTGIGKTTFGLTLSFYLAREKRQKSYLIFPTRLLVEQALNKLRKMGVPEDYLLFFGEKPSVTKKQKEERLKRLR
;
A
#
# COMPACT_ATOMS: atom_id res chain seq x y z
N MET A 1 -0.65 33.75 16.64
CA MET A 1 0.55 33.72 17.49
C MET A 1 1.54 32.76 16.86
N GLY A 2 2.65 33.25 16.30
CA GLY A 2 3.64 32.38 15.64
C GLY A 2 4.33 31.47 16.66
N GLU A 3 4.37 30.17 16.38
CA GLU A 3 5.10 29.22 17.22
C GLU A 3 6.60 29.61 17.25
N LYS A 4 7.14 29.83 18.45
CA LYS A 4 8.54 30.22 18.65
C LYS A 4 9.43 29.00 18.37
N ILE A 5 10.35 29.14 17.40
CA ILE A 5 11.38 28.13 17.10
C ILE A 5 12.22 27.90 18.35
N LYS A 6 12.28 26.65 18.82
CA LYS A 6 13.04 26.27 20.02
C LYS A 6 14.41 25.69 19.69
N ALA A 7 14.54 25.03 18.55
CA ALA A 7 15.78 24.38 18.13
C ALA A 7 15.90 24.32 16.60
N ILE A 8 17.15 24.22 16.13
CA ILE A 8 17.51 23.89 14.75
C ILE A 8 18.28 22.57 14.80
N PHE A 9 17.82 21.60 14.03
CA PHE A 9 18.44 20.29 13.89
C PHE A 9 19.28 20.26 12.63
N GLU A 10 20.58 20.07 12.79
CA GLU A 10 21.51 19.90 11.67
C GLU A 10 21.32 18.55 10.99
N LYS A 11 21.48 18.54 9.67
CA LYS A 11 21.38 17.34 8.81
C LYS A 11 20.08 16.54 8.94
N ALA A 12 18.98 17.19 9.33
CA ALA A 12 17.72 16.50 9.66
C ALA A 12 16.57 16.79 8.70
N CYS A 13 16.75 17.61 7.66
CA CYS A 13 15.71 17.80 6.66
C CYS A 13 15.53 16.51 5.83
N PRO A 14 14.33 15.90 5.77
CA PRO A 14 14.12 14.65 5.05
C PRO A 14 14.25 14.79 3.52
N ASN A 15 14.16 16.01 2.98
CA ASN A 15 14.29 16.26 1.55
C ASN A 15 15.76 16.43 1.15
N CYS A 16 16.47 17.41 1.71
CA CYS A 16 17.83 17.74 1.28
C CYS A 16 18.95 17.37 2.26
N GLY A 17 18.64 16.81 3.43
CA GLY A 17 19.64 16.54 4.46
C GLY A 17 20.28 17.79 5.07
N GLY A 18 19.66 18.96 4.95
CA GLY A 18 20.12 20.22 5.55
C GLY A 18 19.53 20.51 6.94
N ALA A 19 19.88 21.67 7.49
CA ALA A 19 19.33 22.18 8.76
C ALA A 19 17.81 22.43 8.69
N ILE A 20 17.09 22.13 9.77
CA ILE A 20 15.63 22.29 9.85
C ILE A 20 15.19 22.68 11.27
N SER A 21 14.17 23.54 11.37
CA SER A 21 13.62 23.95 12.67
C SER A 21 12.72 22.89 13.30
N ASP A 22 12.66 22.88 14.63
CA ASP A 22 11.78 22.00 15.40
C ASP A 22 10.30 22.16 14.99
N TYR A 23 9.88 23.40 14.70
CA TYR A 23 8.55 23.71 14.19
C TYR A 23 8.22 22.95 12.90
N ARG A 24 9.10 23.01 11.87
CA ARG A 24 8.83 22.35 10.58
C ARG A 24 8.88 20.84 10.68
N LEU A 25 9.80 20.29 11.48
CA LEU A 25 9.85 18.86 11.78
C LEU A 25 8.56 18.36 12.45
N LYS A 26 8.04 19.07 13.46
CA LYS A 26 6.78 18.71 14.13
C LYS A 26 5.59 18.67 13.18
N LYS A 27 5.60 19.52 12.15
CA LYS A 27 4.57 19.57 11.11
C LYS A 27 4.81 18.59 9.96
N GLY A 28 5.90 17.80 10.01
CA GLY A 28 6.26 16.86 8.95
C GLY A 28 6.67 17.54 7.63
N LEU A 29 7.17 18.78 7.70
CA LEU A 29 7.53 19.59 6.53
C LEU A 29 9.05 19.57 6.28
N PRO A 30 9.51 19.68 5.02
CA PRO A 30 10.92 19.93 4.69
C PRO A 30 11.39 21.30 5.18
N CYS A 31 12.70 21.58 5.12
CA CYS A 31 13.25 22.86 5.59
C CYS A 31 12.82 24.04 4.70
N TYR A 32 13.02 25.27 5.19
CA TYR A 32 12.64 26.50 4.46
C TYR A 32 13.36 26.65 3.11
N LYS A 33 14.55 26.08 2.93
CA LYS A 33 15.26 26.13 1.65
C LYS A 33 14.57 25.25 0.60
N CYS A 34 14.06 24.09 1.01
CA CYS A 34 13.34 23.18 0.13
C CYS A 34 11.92 23.68 -0.17
N LEU A 35 11.21 24.12 0.87
CA LEU A 35 9.82 24.53 0.80
C LEU A 35 9.65 25.92 1.46
N PRO A 36 9.97 27.02 0.74
CA PRO A 36 10.04 28.37 1.31
C PRO A 36 8.68 28.90 1.78
N LYS A 37 7.62 28.60 1.03
CA LYS A 37 6.26 28.99 1.39
C LYS A 37 5.56 27.80 2.04
N ILE A 38 4.85 28.05 3.13
CA ILE A 38 3.90 27.09 3.71
C ILE A 38 2.54 27.79 3.60
N GLU A 39 1.80 27.54 2.52
CA GLU A 39 0.43 28.07 2.43
C GLU A 39 -0.49 27.38 3.44
N LYS A 40 -0.26 26.09 3.66
CA LYS A 40 -0.90 25.28 4.70
C LYS A 40 0.11 24.29 5.27
N GLU A 41 0.02 24.06 6.58
CA GLU A 41 0.85 23.09 7.30
C GLU A 41 0.40 21.65 6.98
N ASP A 42 0.52 21.25 5.72
CA ASP A 42 0.08 19.95 5.22
C ASP A 42 1.20 19.27 4.44
N SER A 43 1.66 18.13 4.98
CA SER A 43 2.70 17.30 4.35
C SER A 43 2.31 16.81 2.95
N TYR A 44 1.01 16.61 2.67
CA TYR A 44 0.54 16.20 1.36
C TYR A 44 0.70 17.33 0.33
N LEU A 45 0.37 18.57 0.69
CA LEU A 45 0.60 19.73 -0.16
C LEU A 45 2.09 19.96 -0.39
N ALA A 46 2.93 19.75 0.63
CA ALA A 46 4.38 19.79 0.49
C ALA A 46 4.89 18.74 -0.53
N CYS A 47 4.33 17.53 -0.51
CA CYS A 47 4.65 16.50 -1.51
C CYS A 47 4.28 16.95 -2.93
N LEU A 48 3.09 17.51 -3.12
CA LEU A 48 2.62 18.00 -4.42
C LEU A 48 3.49 19.15 -4.94
N GLU A 49 3.78 20.14 -4.12
CA GLU A 49 4.58 21.30 -4.50
C GLU A 49 6.00 20.90 -4.89
N LEU A 50 6.65 20.06 -4.08
CA LEU A 50 8.01 19.60 -4.38
C LEU A 50 8.07 18.68 -5.59
N SER A 51 7.03 17.87 -5.82
CA SER A 51 6.92 17.05 -7.02
C SER A 51 6.77 17.91 -8.27
N ALA A 52 5.84 18.88 -8.24
CA ALA A 52 5.57 19.80 -9.34
C ALA A 52 6.79 20.68 -9.70
N THR A 53 7.59 21.05 -8.71
CA THR A 53 8.81 21.84 -8.91
C THR A 53 10.07 21.00 -9.18
N GLN A 54 9.94 19.68 -9.29
CA GLN A 54 11.05 18.72 -9.48
C GLN A 54 12.14 18.83 -8.40
N ARG A 55 11.75 19.21 -7.18
CA ARG A 55 12.63 19.35 -6.01
C ARG A 55 12.40 18.27 -4.95
N LEU A 56 11.49 17.32 -5.22
CA LEU A 56 11.21 16.19 -4.35
C LEU A 56 12.35 15.15 -4.43
N GLN A 57 13.04 14.96 -3.31
CA GLN A 57 14.23 14.11 -3.22
C GLN A 57 14.43 13.58 -1.79
N GLY A 58 15.50 12.81 -1.59
CA GLY A 58 15.84 12.20 -0.30
C GLY A 58 14.73 11.29 0.25
N ASP A 59 14.74 11.08 1.55
CA ASP A 59 13.75 10.26 2.26
C ASP A 59 12.34 10.83 2.13
N PHE A 60 12.20 12.15 1.93
CA PHE A 60 10.90 12.80 1.76
C PHE A 60 10.17 12.29 0.51
N LYS A 61 10.91 11.94 -0.55
CA LYS A 61 10.32 11.31 -1.75
C LYS A 61 9.63 9.99 -1.42
N GLU A 62 10.28 9.11 -0.66
CA GLU A 62 9.71 7.83 -0.27
C GLU A 62 8.50 8.01 0.66
N ILE A 63 8.57 8.97 1.60
CA ILE A 63 7.44 9.34 2.47
C ILE A 63 6.22 9.77 1.65
N CYS A 64 6.42 10.63 0.66
CA CYS A 64 5.35 11.10 -0.22
C CYS A 64 4.73 9.96 -1.03
N GLN A 65 5.56 9.10 -1.63
CA GLN A 65 5.11 7.94 -2.41
C GLN A 65 4.35 6.93 -1.54
N LEU A 66 4.82 6.69 -0.31
CA LEU A 66 4.13 5.83 0.65
C LEU A 66 2.75 6.39 1.01
N SER A 67 2.65 7.70 1.21
CA SER A 67 1.39 8.37 1.53
C SER A 67 0.39 8.26 0.38
N GLU A 68 0.83 8.56 -0.84
CA GLU A 68 0.03 8.43 -2.06
C GLU A 68 -0.47 6.99 -2.25
N ALA A 69 0.44 6.01 -2.24
CA ALA A 69 0.09 4.60 -2.39
C ALA A 69 -0.86 4.10 -1.29
N THR A 70 -0.71 4.60 -0.05
CA THR A 70 -1.64 4.26 1.04
C THR A 70 -3.03 4.82 0.77
N GLY A 71 -3.13 6.04 0.22
CA GLY A 71 -4.37 6.65 -0.23
C GLY A 71 -5.03 5.84 -1.34
N ASP A 72 -4.28 5.48 -2.38
CA ASP A 72 -4.74 4.64 -3.49
C ASP A 72 -5.29 3.31 -3.01
N PHE A 73 -4.53 2.59 -2.18
CA PHE A 73 -4.98 1.31 -1.63
C PHE A 73 -6.23 1.47 -0.75
N SER A 74 -6.31 2.54 0.05
CA SER A 74 -7.49 2.81 0.87
C SER A 74 -8.73 3.08 0.03
N ASN A 75 -8.59 3.82 -1.07
CA ASN A 75 -9.68 4.10 -2.01
C ASN A 75 -10.11 2.82 -2.75
N PHE A 76 -9.14 2.01 -3.19
CA PHE A 76 -9.39 0.70 -3.79
C PHE A 76 -10.16 -0.21 -2.82
N PHE A 77 -9.70 -0.32 -1.58
CA PHE A 77 -10.35 -1.10 -0.53
C PHE A 77 -11.79 -0.63 -0.29
N LYS A 78 -12.02 0.69 -0.17
CA LYS A 78 -13.36 1.27 -0.01
C LYS A 78 -14.27 0.99 -1.20
N SER A 79 -13.73 1.01 -2.42
CA SER A 79 -14.52 0.76 -3.64
C SER A 79 -15.15 -0.64 -3.63
N ILE A 80 -14.44 -1.62 -3.05
CA ILE A 80 -14.85 -3.03 -2.94
C ILE A 80 -15.73 -3.25 -1.70
N HIS A 81 -15.24 -2.86 -0.52
CA HIS A 81 -15.85 -3.23 0.77
C HIS A 81 -16.81 -2.19 1.33
N LYS A 82 -16.96 -1.04 0.66
CA LYS A 82 -17.78 0.11 1.09
C LYS A 82 -17.44 0.64 2.50
N SER A 83 -16.25 0.31 2.98
CA SER A 83 -15.73 0.67 4.30
C SER A 83 -14.22 0.90 4.21
N ALA A 84 -13.67 1.70 5.13
CA ALA A 84 -12.24 1.96 5.18
C ALA A 84 -11.49 0.73 5.72
N PRO A 85 -10.24 0.48 5.25
CA PRO A 85 -9.38 -0.50 5.89
C PRO A 85 -9.08 -0.07 7.34
N TRP A 86 -8.89 -1.04 8.22
CA TRP A 86 -8.56 -0.77 9.62
C TRP A 86 -7.14 -0.19 9.72
N SER A 87 -6.85 0.59 10.77
CA SER A 87 -5.52 1.16 11.00
C SER A 87 -4.41 0.10 10.98
N LEU A 88 -4.71 -1.12 11.47
CA LEU A 88 -3.75 -2.24 11.41
C LEU A 88 -3.52 -2.75 9.98
N GLN A 89 -4.56 -2.78 9.14
CA GLN A 89 -4.45 -3.14 7.72
C GLN A 89 -3.66 -2.07 6.95
N ILE A 90 -3.84 -0.78 7.28
CA ILE A 90 -2.99 0.30 6.76
C ILE A 90 -1.54 0.08 7.16
N ALA A 91 -1.26 -0.27 8.41
CA ALA A 91 0.11 -0.56 8.85
C ALA A 91 0.73 -1.74 8.08
N TRP A 92 -0.05 -2.79 7.80
CA TRP A 92 0.38 -3.90 6.96
C TRP A 92 0.67 -3.47 5.52
N PHE A 93 -0.20 -2.64 4.93
CA PHE A 93 0.05 -2.09 3.58
C PHE A 93 1.33 -1.27 3.54
N LYS A 94 1.57 -0.40 4.53
CA LYS A 94 2.80 0.39 4.60
C LYS A 94 4.05 -0.49 4.69
N ARG A 95 4.01 -1.58 5.47
CA ARG A 95 5.13 -2.55 5.52
C ARG A 95 5.34 -3.26 4.18
N PHE A 96 4.25 -3.64 3.52
CA PHE A 96 4.30 -4.22 2.17
C PHE A 96 4.91 -3.24 1.15
N PHE A 97 4.48 -1.97 1.15
CA PHE A 97 4.98 -0.95 0.24
C PHE A 97 6.49 -0.75 0.38
N LEU A 98 7.00 -0.77 1.61
CA LEU A 98 8.43 -0.70 1.92
C LEU A 98 9.21 -1.99 1.58
N GLY A 99 8.62 -2.93 0.84
CA GLY A 99 9.26 -4.17 0.39
C GLY A 99 9.57 -5.17 1.52
N ARG A 100 8.90 -5.07 2.67
CA ARG A 100 9.21 -5.91 3.84
C ARG A 100 8.35 -7.17 3.88
N SER A 101 8.96 -8.31 4.18
CA SER A 101 8.24 -9.54 4.57
C SER A 101 7.97 -9.54 6.07
N PHE A 102 6.75 -9.90 6.49
CA PHE A 102 6.35 -9.87 7.90
C PHE A 102 5.21 -10.83 8.22
N ALA A 103 5.08 -11.21 9.49
CA ALA A 103 3.95 -11.96 10.00
C ALA A 103 2.78 -11.01 10.36
N LEU A 104 1.54 -11.40 10.00
CA LEU A 104 0.32 -10.69 10.38
C LEU A 104 -0.07 -11.01 11.82
N LEU A 105 0.64 -10.44 12.80
CA LEU A 105 0.34 -10.60 14.23
C LEU A 105 -0.95 -9.84 14.59
N ALA A 106 -2.06 -10.55 14.75
CA ALA A 106 -3.34 -10.00 15.24
C ALA A 106 -4.33 -11.12 15.61
N PRO A 107 -5.39 -10.84 16.38
CA PRO A 107 -6.49 -11.77 16.60
C PRO A 107 -7.25 -12.14 15.30
N THR A 108 -8.16 -13.11 15.41
CA THR A 108 -9.17 -13.36 14.37
C THR A 108 -10.16 -12.19 14.29
N GLY A 109 -10.91 -12.08 13.19
CA GLY A 109 -11.89 -11.00 12.99
C GLY A 109 -11.31 -9.69 12.44
N ILE A 110 -10.01 -9.44 12.53
CA ILE A 110 -9.34 -8.22 11.97
C ILE A 110 -9.27 -8.22 10.43
N GLY A 111 -9.72 -9.29 9.77
CA GLY A 111 -9.78 -9.36 8.31
C GLY A 111 -8.44 -9.65 7.61
N LYS A 112 -7.57 -10.49 8.18
CA LYS A 112 -6.29 -10.91 7.55
C LYS A 112 -6.49 -11.46 6.13
N THR A 113 -7.45 -12.36 5.97
CA THR A 113 -7.78 -12.94 4.66
C THR A 113 -8.31 -11.87 3.72
N THR A 114 -9.22 -11.01 4.19
CA THR A 114 -9.74 -9.89 3.40
C THR A 114 -8.62 -8.98 2.92
N PHE A 115 -7.71 -8.58 3.81
CA PHE A 115 -6.54 -7.79 3.48
C PHE A 115 -5.67 -8.45 2.41
N GLY A 116 -5.30 -9.73 2.58
CA GLY A 116 -4.47 -10.44 1.62
C GLY A 116 -5.12 -10.58 0.24
N LEU A 117 -6.41 -10.93 0.20
CA LEU A 117 -7.18 -11.02 -1.05
C LEU A 117 -7.28 -9.65 -1.75
N THR A 118 -7.64 -8.61 -1.02
CA THR A 118 -7.77 -7.25 -1.58
C THR A 118 -6.43 -6.69 -2.04
N LEU A 119 -5.35 -6.94 -1.28
CA LEU A 119 -4.00 -6.58 -1.71
C LEU A 119 -3.60 -7.30 -2.99
N SER A 120 -3.83 -8.62 -3.08
CA SER A 120 -3.53 -9.37 -4.30
C SER A 120 -4.29 -8.85 -5.52
N PHE A 121 -5.55 -8.45 -5.33
CA PHE A 121 -6.35 -7.86 -6.39
C PHE A 121 -5.85 -6.46 -6.79
N TYR A 122 -5.54 -5.60 -5.80
CA TYR A 122 -4.95 -4.29 -6.04
C TYR A 122 -3.67 -4.40 -6.88
N LEU A 123 -2.78 -5.35 -6.54
CA LEU A 123 -1.54 -5.58 -7.26
C LEU A 123 -1.77 -6.06 -8.69
N ALA A 124 -2.71 -6.99 -8.89
CA ALA A 124 -3.06 -7.48 -10.22
C ALA A 124 -3.64 -6.38 -11.11
N ARG A 125 -4.55 -5.56 -10.56
CA ARG A 125 -5.29 -4.55 -11.33
C ARG A 125 -4.50 -3.26 -11.54
N GLU A 126 -3.95 -2.67 -10.47
CA GLU A 126 -3.33 -1.35 -10.52
C GLU A 126 -1.83 -1.41 -10.87
N LYS A 127 -1.18 -2.54 -10.56
CA LYS A 127 0.29 -2.70 -10.74
C LYS A 127 0.67 -3.78 -11.75
N ARG A 128 -0.29 -4.54 -12.30
CA ARG A 128 -0.06 -5.69 -13.20
C ARG A 128 0.91 -6.72 -12.63
N GLN A 129 0.89 -6.88 -11.31
CA GLN A 129 1.76 -7.81 -10.59
C GLN A 129 1.02 -9.11 -10.23
N LYS A 130 1.73 -10.23 -10.31
CA LYS A 130 1.21 -11.55 -9.92
C LYS A 130 1.39 -11.76 -8.42
N SER A 131 0.39 -12.34 -7.77
CA SER A 131 0.43 -12.73 -6.36
C SER A 131 0.18 -14.23 -6.22
N TYR A 132 0.93 -14.90 -5.35
CA TYR A 132 0.70 -16.30 -5.03
C TYR A 132 0.15 -16.45 -3.61
N LEU A 133 -1.06 -17.02 -3.51
CA LEU A 133 -1.78 -17.18 -2.25
C LEU A 133 -1.86 -18.66 -1.89
N ILE A 134 -1.33 -19.02 -0.72
CA ILE A 134 -1.28 -20.40 -0.23
C ILE A 134 -2.27 -20.54 0.92
N PHE A 135 -3.10 -21.58 0.85
CA PHE A 135 -4.08 -21.92 1.89
C PHE A 135 -3.86 -23.37 2.35
N PRO A 136 -4.12 -23.69 3.63
CA PRO A 136 -3.80 -25.01 4.17
C PRO A 136 -4.78 -26.10 3.75
N THR A 137 -5.99 -25.73 3.31
CA THR A 137 -7.00 -26.68 2.86
C THR A 137 -7.63 -26.24 1.57
N ARG A 138 -8.11 -27.24 0.83
CA ARG A 138 -8.82 -27.01 -0.42
C ARG A 138 -10.11 -26.19 -0.25
N LEU A 139 -10.84 -26.43 0.84
CA LEU A 139 -12.04 -25.66 1.16
C LEU A 139 -11.73 -24.16 1.31
N LEU A 140 -10.59 -23.80 1.91
CA LEU A 140 -10.17 -22.40 2.04
C LEU A 140 -9.78 -21.78 0.70
N VAL A 141 -9.22 -22.56 -0.23
CA VAL A 141 -9.00 -22.11 -1.63
C VAL A 141 -10.34 -21.77 -2.29
N GLU A 142 -11.32 -22.67 -2.20
CA GLU A 142 -12.66 -22.44 -2.78
C GLU A 142 -13.35 -21.21 -2.15
N GLN A 143 -13.24 -21.03 -0.82
CA GLN A 143 -13.75 -19.84 -0.13
C GLN A 143 -13.05 -18.55 -0.58
N ALA A 144 -11.72 -18.58 -0.76
CA ALA A 144 -10.96 -17.44 -1.23
C ALA A 144 -11.35 -17.04 -2.66
N LEU A 145 -11.50 -18.00 -3.56
CA LEU A 145 -11.95 -17.78 -4.94
C LEU A 145 -13.35 -17.17 -4.98
N ASN A 146 -14.29 -17.71 -4.20
CA ASN A 146 -15.64 -17.16 -4.13
C ASN A 146 -15.63 -15.71 -3.60
N LYS A 147 -14.76 -15.39 -2.63
CA LYS A 147 -14.58 -14.00 -2.17
C LYS A 147 -13.99 -13.12 -3.26
N LEU A 148 -12.94 -13.54 -3.96
CA LEU A 148 -12.33 -12.78 -5.06
C LEU A 148 -13.34 -12.50 -6.18
N ARG A 149 -14.12 -13.50 -6.60
CA ARG A 149 -15.21 -13.32 -7.57
C ARG A 149 -16.25 -12.30 -7.09
N LYS A 150 -16.66 -12.38 -5.81
CA LYS A 150 -17.56 -11.37 -5.19
C LYS A 150 -16.95 -9.96 -5.12
N MET A 151 -15.63 -9.84 -5.03
CA MET A 151 -14.92 -8.56 -5.13
C MET A 151 -14.86 -8.01 -6.56
N GLY A 152 -15.34 -8.76 -7.56
CA GLY A 152 -15.31 -8.37 -8.97
C GLY A 152 -13.97 -8.64 -9.66
N VAL A 153 -13.19 -9.60 -9.16
CA VAL A 153 -11.93 -10.00 -9.80
C VAL A 153 -12.25 -10.73 -11.11
N PRO A 154 -11.69 -10.30 -12.26
CA PRO A 154 -11.87 -10.98 -13.54
C PRO A 154 -11.36 -12.43 -13.52
N GLU A 155 -12.06 -13.36 -14.19
CA GLU A 155 -11.71 -14.79 -14.15
C GLU A 155 -10.36 -15.09 -14.84
N ASP A 156 -9.94 -14.26 -15.80
CA ASP A 156 -8.63 -14.33 -16.44
C ASP A 156 -7.47 -13.94 -15.49
N TYR A 157 -7.76 -13.24 -14.39
CA TYR A 157 -6.78 -12.94 -13.33
C TYR A 157 -6.61 -14.13 -12.36
N LEU A 158 -7.54 -15.11 -12.36
CA LEU A 158 -7.59 -16.17 -11.35
C LEU A 158 -6.88 -17.45 -11.81
N LEU A 159 -5.67 -17.61 -11.28
CA LEU A 159 -4.81 -18.78 -11.23
C LEU A 159 -5.08 -19.78 -10.08
N PHE A 160 -5.73 -20.95 -10.23
CA PHE A 160 -5.89 -21.84 -9.06
C PHE A 160 -5.87 -23.36 -9.30
N PHE A 161 -5.46 -24.07 -8.24
CA PHE A 161 -5.30 -25.52 -8.15
C PHE A 161 -6.03 -26.05 -6.90
N GLY A 162 -6.55 -27.27 -6.98
CA GLY A 162 -7.36 -27.86 -5.91
C GLY A 162 -8.87 -27.73 -6.13
N GLU A 163 -9.37 -28.04 -7.32
CA GLU A 163 -10.80 -28.22 -7.58
C GLU A 163 -11.22 -29.70 -7.52
N LYS A 164 -12.52 -29.98 -7.65
CA LYS A 164 -13.08 -31.35 -7.57
C LYS A 164 -12.36 -32.26 -8.58
N PRO A 165 -12.28 -33.58 -8.32
CA PRO A 165 -11.63 -34.53 -9.23
C PRO A 165 -12.17 -34.53 -10.68
N SER A 166 -13.25 -33.80 -10.96
CA SER A 166 -13.85 -33.60 -12.28
C SER A 166 -13.05 -32.72 -13.26
N VAL A 167 -11.90 -32.16 -12.89
CA VAL A 167 -11.05 -31.38 -13.81
C VAL A 167 -10.21 -32.32 -14.68
N THR A 168 -10.45 -32.30 -15.99
CA THR A 168 -9.76 -33.18 -16.94
C THR A 168 -8.25 -32.87 -17.02
N LYS A 169 -7.45 -33.87 -17.40
CA LYS A 169 -5.99 -33.73 -17.58
C LYS A 169 -5.62 -32.57 -18.51
N LYS A 170 -6.40 -32.36 -19.57
CA LYS A 170 -6.29 -31.24 -20.52
C LYS A 170 -6.43 -29.87 -19.85
N GLN A 171 -7.42 -29.70 -18.97
CA GLN A 171 -7.63 -28.45 -18.23
C GLN A 171 -6.49 -28.17 -17.23
N LYS A 172 -5.89 -29.22 -16.63
CA LYS A 172 -4.70 -29.06 -15.78
C LYS A 172 -3.47 -28.62 -16.56
N GLU A 173 -3.22 -29.22 -17.72
CA GLU A 173 -2.10 -28.85 -18.60
C GLU A 173 -2.24 -27.42 -19.15
N GLU A 174 -3.45 -27.02 -19.51
CA GLU A 174 -3.75 -25.65 -19.97
C GLU A 174 -3.52 -24.60 -18.87
N ARG A 175 -3.88 -24.93 -17.63
CA ARG A 175 -3.59 -24.09 -16.44
C ARG A 175 -2.10 -24.00 -16.13
N LEU A 176 -1.35 -25.10 -16.27
CA LEU A 176 0.11 -25.11 -16.12
C LEU A 176 0.80 -24.26 -17.18
N LYS A 177 0.26 -24.19 -18.41
CA LYS A 177 0.77 -23.28 -19.45
C LYS A 177 0.59 -21.81 -19.07
N ARG A 178 -0.51 -21.44 -18.41
CA ARG A 178 -0.75 -20.06 -17.92
C ARG A 178 0.16 -19.62 -16.77
N LEU A 179 0.85 -20.55 -16.10
CA LEU A 179 1.89 -20.22 -15.11
C LEU A 179 3.19 -19.74 -15.76
N ARG A 180 3.50 -20.23 -16.97
CA ARG A 180 4.70 -19.89 -17.73
C ARG A 180 4.52 -18.56 -18.44
#